data_AF-A0A843HQH6-F1
#
_entry.id   AF-A0A843HQH6-F1
#
_cell.length_a   1.000
_cell.length_b   1.000
_cell.length_c   1.000
_cell.angle_alpha   90.00
_cell.angle_beta   90.00
_cell.angle_gamma   90.00
#
_symmetry.space_group_name_H-M   'P 1'
#
loop_
_entity.id
_entity.type
_entity.pdbx_description
1 polymer ?
#
loop_
_entity_poly.entity_id
_entity_poly.type
_entity_poly.pdbx_seq_one_letter_code
_entity_poly.pdbx_strand_id
1 'polypeptide(L)'
;MARKEFLDYVWKYCVEPQLGYSFSINHTLPYSIIALQEANLATRWNPLYWQCACLCVNSGNYAGDVGDLSGDDEGETEEAEEGVDTNNDKTTVKRQVAPNYGKISRAIANAQMSGVSIELPDVNMSQADFIPDINNNSIFYSLRAVNVISDNLFDSIILNRPYTSLVDFIQKNNPGRMQMIGLIKAGCFDALCKKSRMVIMGEYLQYEADKEFPLKDKLTLVQIRKAIETGWRNPDYGDIVRIIRFKQYIDQNQQDPEADSSNKRYVLSDDKCINFFKTFIMSHLNASKWDYTILPGGYISIKLTTFKRVFDKLVAPLVTYFNTEEGRKEYQKLLQDEFIQNLLTTKCGGSLSHWEMETMGFYHGEHELARVNRGKYGIGKFLDLPERDEGQKPIALVGTVIDRNNSRHTITLLTPDGVVDVKAYGSLYSQYNSRISNVDPTTKKKTVIDESWFTRGTLLIVYGVRKENMFHLRREYSGKFPKIIGRINEVHSDGTIDVQYSRNTK
;
A
#
# COMPACT_ATOMS: atom_id res chain seq x y z
N MET A 1 29.86 -43.52 -62.61
CA MET A 1 28.70 -43.77 -61.73
C MET A 1 29.21 -44.18 -60.36
N ALA A 2 28.61 -43.66 -59.28
CA ALA A 2 28.92 -44.12 -57.94
C ALA A 2 28.48 -45.58 -57.76
N ARG A 3 29.24 -46.35 -56.96
CA ARG A 3 28.91 -47.73 -56.60
C ARG A 3 27.71 -47.75 -55.66
N LYS A 4 26.83 -48.75 -55.78
CA LYS A 4 25.59 -48.84 -54.99
C LYS A 4 25.88 -48.89 -53.49
N GLU A 5 26.93 -49.61 -53.11
CA GLU A 5 27.38 -49.76 -51.73
C GLU A 5 27.72 -48.41 -51.10
N PHE A 6 28.27 -47.48 -51.88
CA PHE A 6 28.57 -46.13 -51.41
C PHE A 6 27.30 -45.30 -51.24
N LEU A 7 26.34 -45.40 -52.16
CA LEU A 7 25.06 -44.70 -52.05
C LEU A 7 24.24 -45.20 -50.85
N ASP A 8 24.19 -46.52 -50.63
CA ASP A 8 23.51 -47.13 -49.49
C ASP A 8 24.14 -46.72 -48.16
N TYR A 9 25.48 -46.61 -48.13
CA TYR A 9 26.21 -46.12 -46.97
C TYR A 9 25.88 -44.65 -46.66
N VAL A 10 25.97 -43.78 -47.66
CA VAL A 10 25.67 -42.34 -47.50
C VAL A 10 24.22 -42.13 -47.06
N TRP A 11 23.27 -42.87 -47.64
CA TRP A 11 21.87 -42.74 -47.24
C TRP A 11 21.63 -43.19 -45.80
N LYS A 12 22.00 -44.43 -45.43
CA LYS A 12 21.69 -45.01 -44.11
C LYS A 12 22.48 -44.42 -42.95
N TYR A 13 23.74 -44.05 -43.18
CA TYR A 13 24.62 -43.63 -42.09
C TYR A 13 24.92 -42.13 -42.08
N CYS A 14 24.64 -41.41 -43.17
CA CYS A 14 24.80 -39.95 -43.18
C CYS A 14 23.44 -39.24 -43.22
N VAL A 15 22.59 -39.49 -44.22
CA VAL A 15 21.36 -38.70 -44.45
C VAL A 15 20.23 -39.11 -43.51
N GLU A 16 19.89 -40.39 -43.44
CA GLU A 16 18.73 -40.90 -42.70
C GLU A 16 18.76 -40.53 -41.19
N PRO A 17 19.90 -40.63 -40.47
CA PRO A 17 19.97 -40.18 -39.07
C PRO A 17 19.72 -38.67 -38.93
N GLN A 18 20.19 -37.88 -39.91
CA GLN A 18 20.08 -36.41 -39.91
C GLN A 18 18.64 -35.92 -40.16
N LEU A 19 17.75 -36.72 -40.77
CA LEU A 19 16.38 -36.30 -41.07
C LEU A 19 15.58 -35.93 -39.81
N GLY A 20 15.92 -36.51 -38.65
CA GLY A 20 15.25 -36.21 -37.38
C GLY A 20 15.72 -34.94 -36.68
N TYR A 21 16.87 -34.37 -37.06
CA TYR A 21 17.46 -33.19 -36.38
C TYR A 21 18.04 -32.12 -37.32
N SER A 22 17.95 -32.30 -38.63
CA SER A 22 18.38 -31.28 -39.60
C SER A 22 17.48 -30.06 -39.52
N PHE A 23 18.11 -28.88 -39.51
CA PHE A 23 17.39 -27.61 -39.46
C PHE A 23 17.12 -27.04 -40.85
N SER A 24 15.97 -26.37 -40.99
CA SER A 24 15.61 -25.65 -42.21
C SER A 24 16.47 -24.41 -42.37
N ILE A 25 17.18 -24.28 -43.50
CA ILE A 25 17.97 -23.09 -43.84
C ILE A 25 17.09 -21.84 -43.86
N ASN A 26 15.84 -21.96 -44.33
CA ASN A 26 14.88 -20.85 -44.38
C ASN A 26 14.42 -20.38 -42.98
N HIS A 27 14.64 -21.20 -41.94
CA HIS A 27 14.43 -20.81 -40.54
C HIS A 27 15.75 -20.30 -39.93
N THR A 28 16.86 -21.02 -40.10
CA THR A 28 18.14 -20.67 -39.48
C THR A 28 18.70 -19.34 -39.99
N LEU A 29 18.61 -19.06 -41.30
CA LEU A 29 19.23 -17.87 -41.87
C LEU A 29 18.59 -16.56 -41.37
N PRO A 30 17.25 -16.37 -41.40
CA PRO A 30 16.63 -15.16 -40.83
C PRO A 30 16.92 -14.96 -39.34
N TYR A 31 16.82 -16.02 -38.52
CA TYR A 31 17.12 -15.93 -37.08
C TYR A 31 18.60 -15.59 -36.82
N SER A 32 19.51 -16.14 -37.62
CA SER A 32 20.94 -15.79 -37.53
C SER A 32 21.19 -14.32 -37.88
N ILE A 33 20.46 -13.77 -38.86
CA ILE A 33 20.55 -12.34 -39.22
C ILE A 33 20.04 -11.47 -38.06
N ILE A 34 18.91 -11.82 -37.43
CA ILE A 34 18.39 -11.11 -36.26
C ILE A 34 19.42 -11.15 -35.11
N ALA A 35 19.96 -12.33 -34.81
CA ALA A 35 20.99 -12.48 -33.77
C ALA A 35 22.25 -11.63 -34.05
N LEU A 36 22.67 -11.52 -35.31
CA LEU A 36 23.78 -10.63 -35.70
C LEU A 36 23.43 -9.14 -35.56
N GLN A 37 22.19 -8.75 -35.82
CA GLN A 37 21.72 -7.38 -35.61
C GLN A 37 21.70 -7.03 -34.11
N GLU A 38 21.14 -7.91 -33.28
CA GLU A 38 21.13 -7.79 -31.82
C GLU A 38 22.54 -7.72 -31.24
N ALA A 39 23.44 -8.61 -31.67
CA ALA A 39 24.84 -8.60 -31.25
C ALA A 39 25.55 -7.30 -31.63
N ASN A 40 25.26 -6.72 -32.80
CA ASN A 40 25.78 -5.42 -33.19
C ASN A 40 25.26 -4.30 -32.29
N LEU A 41 23.96 -4.28 -31.97
CA LEU A 41 23.39 -3.28 -31.05
C LEU A 41 24.00 -3.39 -29.65
N ALA A 42 24.15 -4.60 -29.12
CA ALA A 42 24.71 -4.86 -27.80
C ALA A 42 26.20 -4.53 -27.66
N THR A 43 26.97 -4.52 -28.75
CA THR A 43 28.43 -4.37 -28.71
C THR A 43 28.97 -3.08 -29.32
N ARG A 44 28.22 -2.42 -30.21
CA ARG A 44 28.66 -1.19 -30.90
C ARG A 44 28.07 0.10 -30.34
N TRP A 45 27.02 0.00 -29.54
CA TRP A 45 26.38 1.13 -28.87
C TRP A 45 26.60 1.04 -27.37
N ASN A 46 26.24 2.09 -26.63
CA ASN A 46 26.27 2.02 -25.17
C ASN A 46 25.41 0.82 -24.71
N PRO A 47 25.99 -0.15 -23.95
CA PRO A 47 25.28 -1.36 -23.52
C PRO A 47 23.97 -1.08 -22.78
N LEU A 48 23.84 0.09 -22.16
CA LEU A 48 22.65 0.52 -21.45
C LEU A 48 21.40 0.58 -22.35
N TYR A 49 21.55 0.91 -23.64
CA TYR A 49 20.43 0.87 -24.59
C TYR A 49 19.89 -0.55 -24.75
N TRP A 50 20.79 -1.52 -24.89
CA TRP A 50 20.42 -2.93 -25.00
C TRP A 50 19.81 -3.46 -23.70
N GLN A 51 20.44 -3.16 -22.57
CA GLN A 51 19.92 -3.53 -21.24
C GLN A 51 18.52 -2.96 -20.99
N CYS A 52 18.28 -1.70 -21.38
CA CYS A 52 16.98 -1.07 -21.29
C CYS A 52 15.95 -1.71 -22.21
N ALA A 53 16.31 -2.01 -23.46
CA ALA A 53 15.41 -2.72 -24.37
C ALA A 53 15.04 -4.11 -23.84
N CYS A 54 16.01 -4.87 -23.34
CA CYS A 54 15.76 -6.16 -22.69
C CYS A 54 14.85 -6.00 -21.46
N LEU A 55 15.03 -4.96 -20.64
CA LEU A 55 14.17 -4.70 -19.50
C LEU A 55 12.72 -4.42 -19.93
N CYS A 56 12.49 -3.58 -20.94
CA CYS A 56 11.15 -3.31 -21.47
C CYS A 56 10.48 -4.60 -21.97
N VAL A 57 11.21 -5.43 -22.72
CA VAL A 57 10.69 -6.70 -23.24
C VAL A 57 10.38 -7.69 -22.11
N ASN A 58 11.35 -7.92 -21.21
CA ASN A 58 11.21 -8.91 -20.13
C ASN A 58 10.15 -8.52 -19.10
N SER A 59 9.93 -7.23 -18.90
CA SER A 59 8.88 -6.73 -18.01
C SER A 59 7.48 -6.79 -18.63
N GLY A 60 7.37 -7.03 -19.95
CA GLY A 60 6.12 -6.93 -20.69
C GLY A 60 5.58 -5.50 -20.75
N ASN A 61 6.42 -4.50 -20.47
CA ASN A 61 6.05 -3.09 -20.38
C ASN A 61 6.68 -2.33 -21.55
N TYR A 62 6.04 -2.45 -22.72
CA TYR A 62 6.46 -1.81 -23.95
C TYR A 62 5.27 -1.13 -24.64
N ALA A 63 5.39 0.16 -24.94
CA ALA A 63 4.30 0.99 -25.49
C ALA A 63 4.10 0.84 -27.00
N GLY A 64 5.03 0.17 -27.71
CA GLY A 64 4.96 0.02 -29.17
C GLY A 64 4.05 -1.12 -29.64
N ASP A 65 3.47 -0.96 -30.83
CA ASP A 65 2.56 -1.88 -31.54
C ASP A 65 3.31 -3.13 -32.09
N VAL A 66 4.13 -3.75 -31.26
CA VAL A 66 4.76 -5.04 -31.59
C VAL A 66 3.84 -6.10 -31.01
N GLY A 67 3.00 -6.65 -31.89
CA GLY A 67 2.07 -7.72 -31.54
C GLY A 67 2.77 -8.80 -30.71
N ASP A 68 2.07 -9.26 -29.68
CA ASP A 68 2.49 -10.27 -28.71
C ASP A 68 3.45 -11.32 -29.29
N LEU A 69 4.76 -11.06 -29.17
CA LEU A 69 5.83 -12.00 -29.55
C LEU A 69 6.15 -12.96 -28.39
N SER A 70 5.54 -12.78 -27.22
CA SER A 70 5.66 -13.70 -26.09
C SER A 70 4.65 -14.84 -26.20
N GLY A 71 4.82 -15.68 -27.22
CA GLY A 71 3.92 -16.80 -27.52
C GLY A 71 3.90 -17.96 -26.51
N ASP A 72 4.36 -17.81 -25.25
CA ASP A 72 4.51 -18.94 -24.32
C ASP A 72 4.40 -18.59 -22.82
N ASP A 73 3.71 -17.52 -22.40
CA ASP A 73 3.58 -17.22 -20.96
C ASP A 73 2.13 -17.00 -20.52
N GLU A 74 1.48 -18.10 -20.13
CA GLU A 74 0.21 -18.18 -19.39
C GLU A 74 0.34 -17.55 -17.98
N GLY A 75 0.55 -16.24 -17.93
CA GLY A 75 0.45 -15.44 -16.73
C GLY A 75 -0.98 -14.92 -16.56
N GLU A 76 -1.79 -15.62 -15.76
CA GLU A 76 -3.11 -15.13 -15.33
C GLU A 76 -2.96 -13.75 -14.66
N THR A 77 -3.60 -12.74 -15.23
CA THR A 77 -3.79 -11.42 -14.60
C THR A 77 -4.61 -11.58 -13.33
N GLU A 78 -4.14 -10.99 -12.23
CA GLU A 78 -4.94 -10.86 -11.00
C GLU A 78 -6.31 -10.23 -11.33
N GLU A 79 -7.38 -10.89 -10.91
CA GLU A 79 -8.74 -10.36 -11.01
C GLU A 79 -8.78 -9.00 -10.31
N ALA A 80 -9.02 -7.94 -11.09
CA ALA A 80 -9.34 -6.62 -10.58
C ALA A 80 -10.54 -6.74 -9.62
N GLU A 81 -10.39 -6.26 -8.39
CA GLU A 81 -11.49 -6.21 -7.42
C GLU A 81 -12.70 -5.47 -8.04
N GLU A 82 -13.87 -6.08 -7.85
CA GLU A 82 -15.15 -5.68 -8.45
C GLU A 82 -15.45 -4.19 -8.30
N GLY A 83 -15.66 -3.53 -9.45
CA GLY A 83 -16.15 -2.16 -9.50
C GLY A 83 -16.47 -1.68 -10.92
N VAL A 84 -17.77 -1.74 -11.25
CA VAL A 84 -18.51 -0.90 -12.23
C VAL A 84 -18.72 -1.42 -13.66
N ASP A 85 -20.01 -1.68 -13.91
CA ASP A 85 -20.84 -1.72 -15.12
C ASP A 85 -20.37 -2.45 -16.39
N THR A 86 -21.09 -3.54 -16.64
CA THR A 86 -21.26 -4.16 -17.95
C THR A 86 -22.11 -3.27 -18.86
N ASN A 87 -21.49 -2.71 -19.91
CA ASN A 87 -22.20 -2.47 -21.17
C ASN A 87 -21.35 -2.99 -22.32
N ASN A 88 -21.86 -4.05 -22.94
CA ASN A 88 -21.37 -4.63 -24.18
C ASN A 88 -21.65 -3.64 -25.32
N ASP A 89 -20.62 -3.03 -25.88
CA ASP A 89 -20.66 -2.61 -27.27
C ASP A 89 -19.39 -3.05 -27.99
N LYS A 90 -19.59 -3.75 -29.12
CA LYS A 90 -18.53 -4.33 -29.94
C LYS A 90 -17.99 -3.25 -30.87
N THR A 91 -17.15 -2.39 -30.34
CA THR A 91 -16.20 -1.59 -31.14
C THR A 91 -14.80 -2.05 -30.76
N THR A 92 -14.03 -2.51 -31.75
CA THR A 92 -12.64 -2.98 -31.61
C THR A 92 -11.71 -1.81 -31.27
N VAL A 93 -11.81 -1.31 -30.03
CA VAL A 93 -10.79 -0.46 -29.42
C VAL A 93 -9.74 -1.41 -28.83
N LYS A 94 -8.52 -1.40 -29.39
CA LYS A 94 -7.38 -2.19 -28.92
C LYS A 94 -7.20 -1.95 -27.41
N ARG A 95 -7.48 -2.95 -26.58
CA ARG A 95 -7.32 -2.88 -25.13
C ARG A 95 -5.83 -2.96 -24.83
N GLN A 96 -5.21 -1.84 -24.43
CA GLN A 96 -3.83 -1.85 -23.93
C GLN A 96 -3.74 -2.78 -22.72
N VAL A 97 -2.70 -3.62 -22.69
CA VAL A 97 -2.50 -4.64 -21.66
C VAL A 97 -2.14 -3.94 -20.35
N ALA A 98 -2.87 -4.23 -19.27
CA ALA A 98 -2.56 -3.70 -17.95
C ALA A 98 -1.15 -4.14 -17.51
N PRO A 99 -0.38 -3.29 -16.80
CA PRO A 99 0.96 -3.65 -16.35
C PRO A 99 0.96 -4.93 -15.52
N ASN A 100 1.74 -5.94 -15.93
CA ASN A 100 1.96 -7.13 -15.11
C ASN A 100 3.07 -6.85 -14.10
N TYR A 101 2.68 -6.33 -12.94
CA TYR A 101 3.60 -5.93 -11.88
C TYR A 101 4.52 -7.07 -11.40
N GLY A 102 4.06 -8.33 -11.43
CA GLY A 102 4.89 -9.48 -11.09
C GLY A 102 6.05 -9.69 -12.07
N LYS A 103 5.75 -9.63 -13.38
CA LYS A 103 6.77 -9.67 -14.45
C LYS A 103 7.70 -8.47 -14.40
N ILE A 104 7.17 -7.26 -14.18
CA ILE A 104 7.96 -6.03 -14.03
C ILE A 104 8.96 -6.17 -12.87
N SER A 105 8.49 -6.57 -11.69
CA SER A 105 9.31 -6.73 -10.49
C SER A 105 10.42 -7.75 -10.70
N ARG A 106 10.10 -8.90 -11.33
CA ARG A 106 11.07 -9.94 -11.67
C ARG A 106 12.13 -9.43 -12.66
N ALA A 107 11.70 -8.75 -13.72
CA ALA A 107 12.60 -8.23 -14.75
C ALA A 107 13.57 -7.18 -14.17
N ILE A 108 13.08 -6.29 -13.32
CA ILE A 108 13.91 -5.29 -12.62
C ILE A 108 14.92 -5.96 -11.71
N ALA A 109 14.49 -6.92 -10.88
CA ALA A 109 15.40 -7.60 -9.96
C ALA A 109 16.51 -8.36 -10.71
N ASN A 110 16.18 -9.01 -11.83
CA ASN A 110 17.16 -9.67 -12.70
C ASN A 110 18.14 -8.66 -13.34
N ALA A 111 17.65 -7.49 -13.76
CA ALA A 111 18.49 -6.42 -14.29
C ALA A 111 19.45 -5.88 -13.23
N GLN A 112 18.97 -5.61 -12.01
CA GLN A 112 19.80 -5.18 -10.88
C GLN A 112 20.88 -6.21 -10.53
N MET A 113 20.54 -7.50 -10.52
CA MET A 113 21.52 -8.59 -10.32
C MET A 113 22.57 -8.67 -11.42
N SER A 114 22.21 -8.24 -12.64
CA SER A 114 23.14 -8.13 -13.77
C SER A 114 23.98 -6.85 -13.73
N GLY A 115 23.89 -6.05 -12.66
CA GLY A 115 24.65 -4.82 -12.46
C GLY A 115 24.03 -3.56 -13.08
N VAL A 116 22.78 -3.63 -13.53
CA VAL A 116 22.08 -2.47 -14.10
C VAL A 116 21.47 -1.61 -12.98
N SER A 117 21.79 -0.32 -12.96
CA SER A 117 21.16 0.62 -12.02
C SER A 117 19.78 1.01 -12.54
N ILE A 118 18.75 0.85 -11.71
CA ILE A 118 17.38 1.30 -12.00
C ILE A 118 17.08 2.47 -11.07
N GLU A 119 16.81 3.64 -11.64
CA GLU A 119 16.44 4.84 -10.90
C GLU A 119 14.93 4.98 -10.75
N LEU A 120 14.53 5.71 -9.72
CA LEU A 120 13.13 6.08 -9.47
C LEU A 120 12.52 6.82 -10.67
N PRO A 121 11.19 6.73 -10.86
CA PRO A 121 10.52 7.54 -11.87
C PRO A 121 10.70 9.04 -11.58
N ASP A 122 10.67 9.85 -12.63
CA ASP A 122 10.73 11.32 -12.55
C ASP A 122 9.55 11.91 -13.33
N VAL A 123 8.75 12.78 -12.70
CA VAL A 123 7.55 13.36 -13.32
C VAL A 123 7.82 14.18 -14.58
N ASN A 124 9.03 14.69 -14.78
CA ASN A 124 9.45 15.46 -15.95
C ASN A 124 10.22 14.62 -16.99
N MET A 125 10.90 13.55 -16.57
CA MET A 125 11.80 12.77 -17.45
C MET A 125 11.22 11.41 -17.87
N SER A 126 10.66 10.62 -16.94
CA SER A 126 10.21 9.25 -17.20
C SER A 126 9.11 9.18 -18.27
N GLN A 127 9.06 8.07 -19.00
CA GLN A 127 8.11 7.85 -20.11
C GLN A 127 7.18 6.66 -19.81
N ALA A 128 6.38 6.28 -20.82
CA ALA A 128 5.55 5.08 -20.75
C ALA A 128 6.41 3.83 -20.52
N ASP A 129 7.55 3.74 -21.20
CA ASP A 129 8.50 2.64 -21.06
C ASP A 129 9.64 3.00 -20.11
N PHE A 130 10.46 2.01 -19.76
CA PHE A 130 11.77 2.27 -19.17
C PHE A 130 12.63 3.03 -20.19
N ILE A 131 13.38 4.03 -19.73
CA ILE A 131 14.25 4.82 -20.60
C ILE A 131 15.69 4.85 -20.06
N PRO A 132 16.71 4.77 -20.94
CA PRO A 132 18.09 4.82 -20.51
C PRO A 132 18.52 6.26 -20.19
N ASP A 133 19.16 6.45 -19.05
CA ASP A 133 19.90 7.65 -18.69
C ASP A 133 21.40 7.40 -18.88
N ILE A 134 21.88 7.77 -20.06
CA ILE A 134 23.28 7.55 -20.47
C ILE A 134 24.26 8.34 -19.60
N ASN A 135 23.85 9.50 -19.07
CA ASN A 135 24.74 10.37 -18.30
C ASN A 135 25.03 9.76 -16.92
N ASN A 136 24.04 9.11 -16.32
CA ASN A 136 24.14 8.49 -14.99
C ASN A 136 24.34 6.96 -15.05
N ASN A 137 24.45 6.39 -16.26
CA ASN A 137 24.57 4.95 -16.49
C ASN A 137 23.49 4.14 -15.76
N SER A 138 22.24 4.60 -15.88
CA SER A 138 21.09 4.01 -15.21
C SER A 138 19.87 3.99 -16.11
N ILE A 139 18.80 3.35 -15.66
CA ILE A 139 17.53 3.29 -16.38
C ILE A 139 16.46 3.90 -15.50
N PHE A 140 15.77 4.93 -16.00
CA PHE A 140 14.61 5.45 -15.31
C PHE A 140 13.47 4.44 -15.34
N TYR A 141 12.87 4.23 -14.18
CA TYR A 141 11.65 3.45 -14.05
C TYR A 141 10.52 4.04 -14.93
N SER A 142 9.73 3.15 -15.53
CA SER A 142 8.57 3.50 -16.33
C SER A 142 7.53 4.23 -15.49
N LEU A 143 7.13 5.43 -15.92
CA LEU A 143 6.09 6.16 -15.22
C LEU A 143 4.76 5.39 -15.27
N ARG A 144 4.43 4.78 -16.41
CA ARG A 144 3.20 3.99 -16.58
C ARG A 144 3.14 2.74 -15.69
N ALA A 145 4.29 2.20 -15.29
CA ALA A 145 4.37 1.06 -14.38
C ALA A 145 4.16 1.42 -12.90
N VAL A 146 4.02 2.70 -12.54
CA VAL A 146 3.69 3.11 -11.17
C VAL A 146 2.21 2.80 -10.89
N ASN A 147 1.95 2.03 -9.82
CA ASN A 147 0.64 1.39 -9.61
C ASN A 147 -0.57 2.34 -9.50
N VAL A 148 -0.36 3.61 -9.15
CA VAL A 148 -1.42 4.62 -9.01
C VAL A 148 -1.70 5.41 -10.29
N ILE A 149 -0.92 5.21 -11.34
CA ILE A 149 -1.04 5.96 -12.59
C ILE A 149 -2.02 5.23 -13.52
N SER A 150 -3.14 5.88 -13.78
CA SER A 150 -4.05 5.49 -14.87
C SER A 150 -3.59 6.10 -16.19
N ASP A 151 -4.04 5.54 -17.31
CA ASP A 151 -3.71 6.06 -18.64
C ASP A 151 -4.08 7.55 -18.79
N ASN A 152 -5.27 7.95 -18.31
CA ASN A 152 -5.69 9.35 -18.34
C ASN A 152 -4.75 10.27 -17.53
N LEU A 153 -4.29 9.81 -16.36
CA LEU A 153 -3.35 10.59 -15.55
C LEU A 153 -1.98 10.63 -16.23
N PHE A 154 -1.50 9.52 -16.79
CA PHE A 154 -0.27 9.48 -17.55
C PHE A 154 -0.30 10.48 -18.71
N ASP A 155 -1.33 10.45 -19.55
CA ASP A 155 -1.47 11.34 -20.70
C ASP A 155 -1.50 12.81 -20.28
N SER A 156 -2.24 13.11 -19.22
CA SER A 156 -2.27 14.44 -18.61
C SER A 156 -0.87 14.86 -18.13
N ILE A 157 -0.14 13.96 -17.46
CA ILE A 157 1.21 14.23 -16.98
C ILE A 157 2.15 14.55 -18.15
N ILE A 158 2.14 13.75 -19.22
CA ILE A 158 2.99 13.98 -20.39
C ILE A 158 2.65 15.31 -21.07
N LEU A 159 1.36 15.60 -21.28
CA LEU A 159 0.88 16.79 -21.97
C LEU A 159 1.24 18.09 -21.26
N ASN A 160 1.20 18.10 -19.92
CA ASN A 160 1.36 19.31 -19.12
C ASN A 160 2.79 19.58 -18.61
N ARG A 161 3.77 18.78 -19.04
CA ARG A 161 5.19 19.01 -18.72
C ARG A 161 5.72 20.32 -19.32
N PRO A 162 6.75 20.94 -18.71
CA PRO A 162 7.40 20.54 -17.45
C PRO A 162 6.70 21.10 -16.22
N TYR A 163 6.99 20.49 -15.07
CA TYR A 163 6.58 20.94 -13.73
C TYR A 163 7.73 21.60 -13.00
N THR A 164 7.40 22.62 -12.22
CA THR A 164 8.37 23.41 -11.42
C THR A 164 8.22 23.22 -9.91
N SER A 165 7.07 22.71 -9.46
CA SER A 165 6.79 22.43 -8.05
C SER A 165 5.67 21.39 -7.92
N LEU A 166 5.49 20.86 -6.70
CA LEU A 166 4.38 19.96 -6.40
C LEU A 166 3.02 20.64 -6.62
N VAL A 167 2.89 21.93 -6.28
CA VAL A 167 1.64 22.69 -6.47
C VAL A 167 1.36 22.91 -7.95
N ASP A 168 2.38 23.23 -8.76
CA ASP A 168 2.26 23.35 -10.22
C ASP A 168 1.76 22.04 -10.86
N PHE A 169 2.30 20.90 -10.42
CA PHE A 169 1.82 19.57 -10.84
C PHE A 169 0.34 19.33 -10.49
N ILE A 170 -0.06 19.63 -9.25
CA ILE A 170 -1.44 19.45 -8.78
C ILE A 170 -2.40 20.33 -9.58
N GLN A 171 -2.05 21.60 -9.83
CA GLN A 171 -2.92 22.52 -10.55
C GLN A 171 -3.11 22.14 -12.02
N LYS A 172 -2.06 21.65 -12.67
CA LYS A 172 -2.10 21.25 -14.09
C LYS A 172 -2.84 19.93 -14.33
N ASN A 173 -2.73 18.98 -13.41
CA ASN A 173 -3.26 17.61 -13.61
C ASN A 173 -4.46 17.24 -12.75
N ASN A 174 -4.73 17.98 -11.66
CA ASN A 174 -5.77 17.69 -10.68
C ASN A 174 -5.88 16.20 -10.25
N PRO A 175 -4.76 15.56 -9.84
CA PRO A 175 -4.74 14.16 -9.45
C PRO A 175 -5.54 13.91 -8.17
N GLY A 176 -6.12 12.71 -8.04
CA GLY A 176 -6.76 12.27 -6.82
C GLY A 176 -5.76 12.10 -5.67
N ARG A 177 -6.25 12.17 -4.41
CA ARG A 177 -5.41 12.08 -3.21
C ARG A 177 -4.53 10.83 -3.16
N MET A 178 -5.11 9.67 -3.46
CA MET A 178 -4.36 8.40 -3.49
C MET A 178 -3.30 8.38 -4.60
N GLN A 179 -3.56 9.04 -5.73
CA GLN A 179 -2.59 9.16 -6.81
C GLN A 179 -1.40 10.01 -6.39
N MET A 180 -1.64 11.15 -5.75
CA MET A 180 -0.57 11.99 -5.20
C MET A 180 0.27 11.25 -4.15
N ILE A 181 -0.37 10.56 -3.20
CA ILE A 181 0.34 9.78 -2.20
C ILE A 181 1.22 8.72 -2.88
N GLY A 182 0.68 7.97 -3.85
CA GLY A 182 1.45 6.95 -4.57
C GLY A 182 2.60 7.52 -5.40
N LEU A 183 2.40 8.65 -6.08
CA LEU A 183 3.46 9.32 -6.84
C LEU A 183 4.60 9.82 -5.94
N ILE A 184 4.28 10.37 -4.77
CA ILE A 184 5.29 10.79 -3.78
C ILE A 184 6.03 9.58 -3.22
N LYS A 185 5.30 8.51 -2.88
CA LYS A 185 5.89 7.24 -2.39
C LYS A 185 6.85 6.62 -3.41
N ALA A 186 6.49 6.65 -4.69
CA ALA A 186 7.30 6.16 -5.81
C ALA A 186 8.54 7.03 -6.09
N GLY A 187 8.66 8.21 -5.46
CA GLY A 187 9.82 9.10 -5.65
C GLY A 187 9.73 9.99 -6.90
N CYS A 188 8.55 10.09 -7.54
CA CYS A 188 8.36 10.84 -8.78
C CYS A 188 8.77 12.32 -8.69
N PHE A 189 8.83 12.87 -7.47
CA PHE A 189 9.12 14.29 -7.20
C PHE A 189 10.48 14.53 -6.54
N ASP A 190 11.30 13.49 -6.34
CA ASP A 190 12.56 13.60 -5.58
C ASP A 190 13.53 14.59 -6.26
N ALA A 191 13.70 14.48 -7.58
CA ALA A 191 14.53 15.39 -8.37
C ALA A 191 13.94 16.81 -8.46
N LEU A 192 12.62 16.93 -8.53
CA LEU A 192 11.91 18.21 -8.61
C LEU A 192 12.04 19.02 -7.31
N CYS A 193 11.75 18.37 -6.18
CA CYS A 193 11.68 19.01 -4.87
C CYS A 193 13.02 19.05 -4.14
N LYS A 194 13.94 18.12 -4.44
CA LYS A 194 15.26 17.99 -3.78
C LYS A 194 15.17 17.90 -2.25
N LYS A 195 14.17 17.15 -1.77
CA LYS A 195 13.88 16.89 -0.36
C LYS A 195 13.64 15.39 -0.18
N SER A 196 13.67 14.91 1.05
CA SER A 196 13.28 13.51 1.32
C SER A 196 11.78 13.31 1.06
N ARG A 197 11.41 12.11 0.59
CA ARG A 197 10.01 11.74 0.33
C ARG A 197 9.09 11.98 1.54
N MET A 198 9.58 11.79 2.76
CA MET A 198 8.83 12.07 4.00
C MET A 198 8.48 13.56 4.14
N VAL A 199 9.41 14.46 3.81
CA VAL A 199 9.18 15.90 3.86
C VAL A 199 8.21 16.32 2.76
N ILE A 200 8.38 15.79 1.55
CA ILE A 200 7.46 16.06 0.42
C ILE A 200 6.03 15.58 0.77
N MET A 201 5.91 14.39 1.38
CA MET A 201 4.63 13.86 1.86
C MET A 201 4.01 14.78 2.91
N GLY A 202 4.79 15.25 3.90
CA GLY A 202 4.32 16.19 4.91
C GLY A 202 3.81 17.50 4.31
N GLU A 203 4.54 18.08 3.34
CA GLU A 203 4.14 19.29 2.62
C GLU A 203 2.84 19.08 1.83
N TYR A 204 2.69 17.92 1.17
CA TYR A 204 1.46 17.56 0.47
C TYR A 204 0.26 17.41 1.41
N LEU A 205 0.44 16.69 2.52
CA LEU A 205 -0.64 16.47 3.49
C LEU A 205 -1.06 17.77 4.16
N GLN A 206 -0.11 18.69 4.43
CA GLN A 206 -0.43 20.02 4.91
C GLN A 206 -1.23 20.82 3.86
N TYR A 207 -0.82 20.78 2.59
CA TYR A 207 -1.55 21.43 1.50
C TYR A 207 -3.01 20.92 1.40
N GLU A 208 -3.23 19.61 1.49
CA GLU A 208 -4.57 19.02 1.53
C GLU A 208 -5.36 19.47 2.77
N ALA A 209 -4.72 19.51 3.93
CA ALA A 209 -5.34 19.93 5.18
C ALA A 209 -5.73 21.42 5.17
N ASP A 210 -4.92 22.28 4.56
CA ASP A 210 -5.22 23.71 4.39
C ASP A 210 -6.42 23.93 3.45
N LYS A 211 -6.54 23.09 2.41
CA LYS A 211 -7.68 23.12 1.48
C LYS A 211 -8.97 22.60 2.10
N GLU A 212 -8.90 21.50 2.85
CA GLU A 212 -10.07 20.85 3.47
C GLU A 212 -10.59 21.64 4.69
N PHE A 213 -9.68 22.26 5.45
CA PHE A 213 -10.00 22.97 6.69
C PHE A 213 -9.56 24.44 6.59
N PRO A 214 -10.23 25.28 5.80
CA PRO A 214 -9.97 26.71 5.76
C PRO A 214 -10.32 27.35 7.10
N LEU A 215 -9.66 28.48 7.40
CA LEU A 215 -9.91 29.25 8.62
C LEU A 215 -11.37 29.74 8.61
N LYS A 216 -12.13 29.31 9.61
CA LYS A 216 -13.54 29.70 9.74
C LYS A 216 -13.65 31.09 10.37
N ASP A 217 -14.61 31.88 9.92
CA ASP A 217 -14.88 33.20 10.50
C ASP A 217 -15.43 33.14 11.93
N LYS A 218 -16.25 32.12 12.24
CA LYS A 218 -16.89 31.98 13.54
C LYS A 218 -17.00 30.53 13.97
N LEU A 219 -16.74 30.28 15.25
CA LEU A 219 -16.92 28.98 15.89
C LEU A 219 -18.12 28.99 16.81
N THR A 220 -18.96 27.98 16.65
CA THR A 220 -20.09 27.67 17.53
C THR A 220 -19.67 26.67 18.61
N LEU A 221 -20.51 26.48 19.61
CA LEU A 221 -20.29 25.51 20.67
C LEU A 221 -20.13 24.07 20.12
N VAL A 222 -20.69 23.73 18.96
CA VAL A 222 -20.49 22.42 18.34
C VAL A 222 -19.02 22.21 17.97
N GLN A 223 -18.39 23.19 17.32
CA GLN A 223 -16.96 23.11 16.97
C GLN A 223 -16.07 23.12 18.22
N ILE A 224 -16.40 23.95 19.21
CA ILE A 224 -15.65 24.01 20.47
C ILE A 224 -15.70 22.67 21.21
N ARG A 225 -16.87 22.00 21.22
CA ARG A 225 -16.99 20.63 21.77
C ARG A 225 -16.11 19.65 21.03
N LYS A 226 -16.15 19.68 19.69
CA LYS A 226 -15.25 18.86 18.87
C LYS A 226 -13.79 19.11 19.24
N ALA A 227 -13.36 20.37 19.40
CA ALA A 227 -12.00 20.71 19.82
C ALA A 227 -11.60 20.03 21.13
N ILE A 228 -12.48 20.09 22.14
CA ILE A 228 -12.27 19.47 23.46
C ILE A 228 -12.14 17.94 23.33
N GLU A 229 -12.98 17.32 22.50
CA GLU A 229 -12.99 15.89 22.22
C GLU A 229 -11.71 15.45 21.50
N THR A 230 -11.29 16.18 20.47
CA THR A 230 -10.05 15.96 19.70
C THR A 230 -8.77 16.26 20.51
N GLY A 231 -8.89 16.74 21.74
CA GLY A 231 -7.76 16.84 22.66
C GLY A 231 -7.28 18.25 22.98
N TRP A 232 -8.03 19.30 22.64
CA TRP A 232 -7.71 20.66 23.09
C TRP A 232 -7.67 20.73 24.62
N ARG A 233 -6.58 21.28 25.17
CA ARG A 233 -6.39 21.47 26.61
C ARG A 233 -5.85 22.86 26.86
N ASN A 234 -6.54 23.61 27.71
CA ASN A 234 -6.05 24.88 28.26
C ASN A 234 -6.44 24.95 29.74
N PRO A 235 -5.48 25.10 30.68
CA PRO A 235 -5.75 25.18 32.12
C PRO A 235 -6.74 26.29 32.51
N ASP A 236 -6.68 27.44 31.85
CA ASP A 236 -7.48 28.64 32.18
C ASP A 236 -8.98 28.40 31.98
N TYR A 237 -9.34 27.46 31.10
CA TYR A 237 -10.71 27.12 30.76
C TYR A 237 -11.17 25.77 31.33
N GLY A 238 -10.39 25.17 32.24
CA GLY A 238 -10.63 23.81 32.76
C GLY A 238 -12.03 23.61 33.35
N ASP A 239 -12.53 24.57 34.14
CA ASP A 239 -13.86 24.49 34.73
C ASP A 239 -14.98 24.66 33.70
N ILE A 240 -14.79 25.52 32.69
CA ILE A 240 -15.75 25.67 31.58
C ILE A 240 -15.83 24.38 30.76
N VAL A 241 -14.69 23.73 30.49
CA VAL A 241 -14.65 22.44 29.82
C VAL A 241 -15.39 21.37 30.63
N ARG A 242 -15.26 21.35 31.96
CA ARG A 242 -16.03 20.45 32.83
C ARG A 242 -17.53 20.71 32.75
N ILE A 243 -17.95 21.98 32.74
CA ILE A 243 -19.37 22.36 32.58
C ILE A 243 -19.93 21.89 31.23
N ILE A 244 -19.15 22.01 30.15
CA ILE A 244 -19.54 21.51 28.82
C ILE A 244 -19.73 19.98 28.82
N ARG A 245 -18.79 19.24 29.42
CA ARG A 245 -18.89 17.77 29.56
C ARG A 245 -20.04 17.35 30.44
N PHE A 246 -20.28 18.08 31.54
CA PHE A 246 -21.44 17.86 32.41
C PHE A 246 -22.74 18.02 31.63
N LYS A 247 -22.88 19.08 30.82
CA LYS A 247 -24.05 19.26 29.96
C LYS A 247 -24.25 18.09 28.99
N GLN A 248 -23.18 17.65 28.31
CA GLN A 248 -23.24 16.49 27.40
C GLN A 248 -23.75 15.23 28.11
N TYR A 249 -23.26 14.98 29.33
CA TYR A 249 -23.67 13.82 30.12
C TYR A 249 -25.14 13.88 30.52
N ILE A 250 -25.62 15.01 31.08
CA ILE A 250 -27.01 15.11 31.54
C ILE A 250 -28.01 15.15 30.37
N ASP A 251 -27.61 15.69 29.21
CA ASP A 251 -28.40 15.66 27.97
C ASP A 251 -28.68 14.22 27.53
N GLN A 252 -27.74 13.30 27.76
CA GLN A 252 -27.85 11.90 27.34
C GLN A 252 -28.47 10.99 28.40
N ASN A 253 -28.23 11.26 29.69
CA ASN A 253 -28.46 10.28 30.76
C ASN A 253 -29.45 10.74 31.84
N GLN A 254 -29.82 12.02 31.90
CA GLN A 254 -30.56 12.60 33.04
C GLN A 254 -31.76 13.44 32.59
N GLN A 255 -32.32 13.12 31.42
CA GLN A 255 -33.59 13.69 30.96
C GLN A 255 -34.76 13.08 31.74
N ASP A 256 -35.75 13.91 32.05
CA ASP A 256 -36.99 13.45 32.67
C ASP A 256 -37.87 12.71 31.63
N PRO A 257 -38.11 11.39 31.79
CA PRO A 257 -38.90 10.61 30.85
C PRO A 257 -40.40 10.93 30.89
N GLU A 258 -40.89 11.59 31.95
CA GLU A 258 -42.30 11.93 32.15
C GLU A 258 -42.60 13.42 31.87
N ALA A 259 -41.64 14.16 31.33
CA ALA A 259 -41.78 15.60 31.13
C ALA A 259 -42.87 15.98 30.12
N ASP A 260 -43.88 16.71 30.60
CA ASP A 260 -44.85 17.38 29.74
C ASP A 260 -44.15 18.40 28.82
N SER A 261 -44.64 18.48 27.57
CA SER A 261 -44.11 19.30 26.48
C SER A 261 -43.92 20.78 26.85
N SER A 262 -44.66 21.26 27.85
CA SER A 262 -44.67 22.64 28.34
C SER A 262 -43.63 22.97 29.43
N ASN A 263 -43.04 21.96 30.11
CA ASN A 263 -42.17 22.17 31.28
C ASN A 263 -41.02 21.15 31.40
N LYS A 264 -40.15 21.08 30.38
CA LYS A 264 -39.01 20.17 30.37
C LYS A 264 -38.03 20.42 31.52
N ARG A 265 -37.62 19.36 32.22
CA ARG A 265 -36.65 19.39 33.33
C ARG A 265 -35.58 18.30 33.16
N TYR A 266 -34.42 18.52 33.77
CA TYR A 266 -33.47 17.45 34.06
C TYR A 266 -33.77 16.92 35.45
N VAL A 267 -33.62 15.61 35.66
CA VAL A 267 -33.68 14.99 36.99
C VAL A 267 -32.32 14.36 37.25
N LEU A 268 -31.52 15.01 38.09
CA LEU A 268 -30.21 14.50 38.50
C LEU A 268 -30.40 13.46 39.60
N SER A 269 -30.14 12.20 39.25
CA SER A 269 -30.21 11.06 40.17
C SER A 269 -28.85 10.49 40.58
N ASP A 270 -27.81 10.74 39.78
CA ASP A 270 -26.45 10.28 40.04
C ASP A 270 -25.72 11.20 41.04
N ASP A 271 -25.10 10.60 42.07
CA ASP A 271 -24.40 11.33 43.14
C ASP A 271 -23.26 12.22 42.61
N LYS A 272 -22.54 11.79 41.57
CA LYS A 272 -21.47 12.59 40.96
C LYS A 272 -22.05 13.81 40.27
N CYS A 273 -23.18 13.65 39.57
CA CYS A 273 -23.90 14.75 38.93
C CYS A 273 -24.45 15.74 39.94
N ILE A 274 -25.02 15.25 41.04
CA ILE A 274 -25.53 16.07 42.14
C ILE A 274 -24.39 16.87 42.78
N ASN A 275 -23.25 16.23 43.06
CA ASN A 275 -22.09 16.90 43.65
C ASN A 275 -21.47 17.93 42.69
N PHE A 276 -21.37 17.60 41.40
CA PHE A 276 -20.92 18.54 40.38
C PHE A 276 -21.84 19.75 40.28
N PHE A 277 -23.15 19.52 40.23
CA PHE A 277 -24.16 20.59 40.20
C PHE A 277 -24.04 21.51 41.43
N LYS A 278 -23.96 20.95 42.64
CA LYS A 278 -23.82 21.71 43.89
C LYS A 278 -22.57 22.59 43.88
N THR A 279 -21.47 22.07 43.34
CA THR A 279 -20.17 22.75 43.35
C THR A 279 -20.07 23.85 42.29
N PHE A 280 -20.53 23.58 41.06
CA PHE A 280 -20.23 24.44 39.90
C PHE A 280 -21.44 25.21 39.35
N ILE A 281 -22.69 24.81 39.64
CA ILE A 281 -23.88 25.34 38.97
C ILE A 281 -24.89 25.94 39.95
N MET A 282 -25.06 25.37 41.14
CA MET A 282 -26.14 25.71 42.09
C MET A 282 -26.14 27.18 42.50
N SER A 283 -24.96 27.79 42.70
CA SER A 283 -24.82 29.21 43.07
C SER A 283 -25.33 30.19 41.99
N HIS A 284 -25.54 29.71 40.76
CA HIS A 284 -26.03 30.50 39.63
C HIS A 284 -27.56 30.38 39.42
N LEU A 285 -28.26 29.58 40.24
CA LEU A 285 -29.69 29.32 40.13
C LEU A 285 -30.45 29.81 41.38
N ASN A 286 -31.71 30.19 41.22
CA ASN A 286 -32.51 30.71 42.32
C ASN A 286 -33.60 29.72 42.75
N ALA A 287 -33.44 29.15 43.95
CA ALA A 287 -34.39 28.21 44.54
C ALA A 287 -35.80 28.81 44.71
N SER A 288 -35.91 30.09 45.10
CA SER A 288 -37.19 30.79 45.28
C SER A 288 -37.95 31.03 43.97
N LYS A 289 -37.27 30.94 42.82
CA LYS A 289 -37.87 31.02 41.48
C LYS A 289 -38.16 29.66 40.86
N TRP A 290 -38.04 28.58 41.63
CA TRP A 290 -38.24 27.20 41.17
C TRP A 290 -37.31 26.79 40.01
N ASP A 291 -36.15 27.43 39.92
CA ASP A 291 -35.12 27.14 38.91
C ASP A 291 -34.56 25.72 39.10
N TYR A 292 -34.46 25.28 40.36
CA TYR A 292 -34.21 23.91 40.76
C TYR A 292 -35.00 23.55 42.03
N THR A 293 -35.29 22.26 42.22
CA THR A 293 -35.98 21.74 43.40
C THR A 293 -35.29 20.45 43.85
N ILE A 294 -35.15 20.26 45.17
CA ILE A 294 -34.67 19.01 45.74
C ILE A 294 -35.89 18.10 45.93
N LEU A 295 -35.88 16.94 45.28
CA LEU A 295 -36.93 15.93 45.36
C LEU A 295 -36.70 14.98 46.55
N PRO A 296 -37.75 14.27 47.01
CA PRO A 296 -37.59 13.18 47.98
C PRO A 296 -36.56 12.16 47.48
N GLY A 297 -35.66 11.71 48.37
CA GLY A 297 -34.55 10.82 48.01
C GLY A 297 -33.26 11.54 47.60
N GLY A 298 -33.23 12.88 47.60
CA GLY A 298 -32.00 13.65 47.38
C GLY A 298 -31.72 14.03 45.92
N TYR A 299 -32.58 13.65 44.99
CA TYR A 299 -32.49 14.02 43.58
C TYR A 299 -32.72 15.52 43.35
N ILE A 300 -32.17 16.06 42.26
CA ILE A 300 -32.30 17.49 41.92
C ILE A 300 -33.02 17.63 40.58
N SER A 301 -34.16 18.33 40.59
CA SER A 301 -34.92 18.65 39.38
C SER A 301 -34.63 20.07 38.91
N ILE A 302 -34.10 20.24 37.70
CA ILE A 302 -33.64 21.53 37.15
C ILE A 302 -34.46 21.92 35.94
N LYS A 303 -34.94 23.17 35.89
CA LYS A 303 -35.67 23.70 34.73
C LYS A 303 -34.74 23.89 33.52
N LEU A 304 -35.05 23.27 32.37
CA LEU A 304 -34.16 23.30 31.18
C LEU A 304 -33.87 24.71 30.67
N THR A 305 -34.90 25.56 30.57
CA THR A 305 -34.76 26.93 30.05
C THR A 305 -33.88 27.79 30.95
N THR A 306 -34.03 27.67 32.27
CA THR A 306 -33.13 28.37 33.20
C THR A 306 -31.72 27.81 33.09
N PHE A 307 -31.55 26.48 33.11
CA PHE A 307 -30.23 25.87 33.00
C PHE A 307 -29.51 26.29 31.72
N LYS A 308 -30.20 26.29 30.58
CA LYS A 308 -29.64 26.76 29.30
C LYS A 308 -29.11 28.19 29.41
N ARG A 309 -29.87 29.12 29.99
CA ARG A 309 -29.43 30.52 30.18
C ARG A 309 -28.18 30.62 31.06
N VAL A 310 -28.13 29.85 32.15
CA VAL A 310 -26.95 29.81 33.04
C VAL A 310 -25.76 29.20 32.32
N PHE A 311 -25.97 28.09 31.63
CA PHE A 311 -24.95 27.41 30.83
C PHE A 311 -24.36 28.34 29.77
N ASP A 312 -25.20 29.01 28.96
CA ASP A 312 -24.78 29.95 27.92
C ASP A 312 -23.92 31.08 28.51
N LYS A 313 -24.25 31.56 29.71
CA LYS A 313 -23.45 32.56 30.44
C LYS A 313 -22.10 32.00 30.89
N LEU A 314 -22.07 30.78 31.42
CA LEU A 314 -20.85 30.15 31.93
C LEU A 314 -19.87 29.75 30.83
N VAL A 315 -20.35 29.38 29.64
CA VAL A 315 -19.49 29.02 28.51
C VAL A 315 -19.06 30.19 27.64
N ALA A 316 -19.68 31.37 27.81
CA ALA A 316 -19.39 32.56 27.01
C ALA A 316 -17.89 32.95 26.95
N PRO A 317 -17.10 32.89 28.04
CA PRO A 317 -15.66 33.22 27.97
C PRO A 317 -14.89 32.32 26.99
N LEU A 318 -15.17 31.02 27.00
CA LEU A 318 -14.54 30.06 26.11
C LEU A 318 -15.00 30.27 24.65
N VAL A 319 -16.28 30.58 24.44
CA VAL A 319 -16.80 30.93 23.12
C VAL A 319 -16.13 32.18 22.58
N THR A 320 -15.92 33.21 23.41
CA THR A 320 -15.21 34.44 23.04
C THR A 320 -13.77 34.13 22.64
N TYR A 321 -13.05 33.34 23.44
CA TYR A 321 -11.69 32.91 23.13
C TYR A 321 -11.59 32.21 21.78
N PHE A 322 -12.42 31.20 21.53
CA PHE A 322 -12.41 30.46 20.27
C PHE A 322 -12.83 31.30 19.05
N ASN A 323 -13.38 32.50 19.25
CA ASN A 323 -13.69 33.42 18.16
C ASN A 323 -12.65 34.54 17.99
N THR A 324 -11.56 34.52 18.76
CA THR A 324 -10.34 35.29 18.45
C THR A 324 -9.60 34.66 17.27
N GLU A 325 -8.66 35.39 16.66
CA GLU A 325 -7.81 34.82 15.61
C GLU A 325 -7.01 33.61 16.11
N GLU A 326 -6.45 33.72 17.31
CA GLU A 326 -5.67 32.66 17.97
C GLU A 326 -6.51 31.41 18.21
N GLY A 327 -7.69 31.55 18.84
CA GLY A 327 -8.56 30.41 19.11
C GLY A 327 -9.09 29.73 17.84
N ARG A 328 -9.34 30.49 16.77
CA ARG A 328 -9.75 29.92 15.47
C ARG A 328 -8.61 29.16 14.80
N LYS A 329 -7.38 29.69 14.87
CA LYS A 329 -6.17 29.02 14.38
C LYS A 329 -5.86 27.75 15.18
N GLU A 330 -6.01 27.77 16.50
CA GLU A 330 -5.86 26.57 17.32
C GLU A 330 -6.86 25.47 16.94
N TYR A 331 -8.14 25.84 16.77
CA TYR A 331 -9.15 24.89 16.33
C TYR A 331 -8.86 24.33 14.93
N GLN A 332 -8.49 25.19 13.98
CA GLN A 332 -8.12 24.79 12.63
C GLN A 332 -6.96 23.79 12.68
N LYS A 333 -5.89 24.12 13.40
CA LYS A 333 -4.70 23.28 13.55
C LYS A 333 -5.05 21.91 14.14
N LEU A 334 -5.92 21.83 15.15
CA LEU A 334 -6.36 20.56 15.70
C LEU A 334 -7.04 19.64 14.67
N LEU A 335 -7.89 20.21 13.81
CA LEU A 335 -8.53 19.45 12.73
C LEU A 335 -7.53 18.98 11.68
N GLN A 336 -6.58 19.85 11.32
CA GLN A 336 -5.53 19.54 10.37
C GLN A 336 -4.60 18.44 10.91
N ASP A 337 -4.17 18.56 12.16
CA ASP A 337 -3.34 17.56 12.83
C ASP A 337 -4.06 16.21 12.91
N GLU A 338 -5.34 16.19 13.32
CA GLU A 338 -6.17 14.97 13.34
C GLU A 338 -6.27 14.32 11.95
N PHE A 339 -6.52 15.13 10.91
CA PHE A 339 -6.61 14.68 9.53
C PHE A 339 -5.30 14.12 8.99
N ILE A 340 -4.19 14.85 9.19
CA ILE A 340 -2.85 14.44 8.75
C ILE A 340 -2.45 13.16 9.47
N GLN A 341 -2.63 13.07 10.79
CA GLN A 341 -2.31 11.86 11.56
C GLN A 341 -3.14 10.67 11.07
N ASN A 342 -4.41 10.86 10.76
CA ASN A 342 -5.24 9.80 10.16
C ASN A 342 -4.67 9.32 8.81
N LEU A 343 -4.27 10.22 7.92
CA LEU A 343 -3.67 9.85 6.63
C LEU A 343 -2.29 9.21 6.78
N LEU A 344 -1.46 9.71 7.70
CA LEU A 344 -0.16 9.12 7.99
C LEU A 344 -0.31 7.68 8.48
N THR A 345 -1.17 7.47 9.47
CA THR A 345 -1.38 6.14 10.07
C THR A 345 -2.06 5.15 9.14
N THR A 346 -3.01 5.59 8.30
CA THR A 346 -3.81 4.68 7.46
C THR A 346 -3.28 4.53 6.03
N LYS A 347 -2.51 5.49 5.50
CA LYS A 347 -2.08 5.53 4.09
C LYS A 347 -0.59 5.75 3.90
N CYS A 348 0.13 6.35 4.84
CA CYS A 348 1.55 6.68 4.69
C CYS A 348 2.44 6.01 5.76
N GLY A 349 1.98 4.89 6.33
CA GLY A 349 2.79 4.08 7.24
C GLY A 349 3.89 3.30 6.51
N GLY A 350 4.75 2.63 7.29
CA GLY A 350 5.83 1.79 6.77
C GLY A 350 7.15 2.53 6.53
N SER A 351 8.15 1.78 6.07
CA SER A 351 9.47 2.28 5.73
C SER A 351 9.51 2.85 4.29
N LEU A 352 10.61 3.49 3.92
CA LEU A 352 10.82 3.92 2.54
C LEU A 352 10.80 2.73 1.56
N SER A 353 11.43 1.62 1.93
CA SER A 353 11.43 0.38 1.15
C SER A 353 10.03 -0.19 0.99
N HIS A 354 9.19 -0.09 2.04
CA HIS A 354 7.78 -0.47 1.96
C HIS A 354 7.04 0.34 0.89
N TRP A 355 7.27 1.66 0.86
CA TRP A 355 6.66 2.54 -0.14
C TRP A 355 7.09 2.20 -1.57
N GLU A 356 8.36 1.87 -1.77
CA GLU A 356 8.91 1.46 -3.08
C GLU A 356 8.27 0.16 -3.57
N MET A 357 8.20 -0.85 -2.70
CA MET A 357 7.56 -2.12 -3.03
C MET A 357 6.06 -1.97 -3.29
N GLU A 358 5.36 -1.20 -2.47
CA GLU A 358 3.92 -0.95 -2.61
C GLU A 358 3.61 -0.30 -3.98
N THR A 359 4.41 0.69 -4.38
CA THR A 359 4.12 1.54 -5.56
C THR A 359 4.74 1.06 -6.86
N MET A 360 5.91 0.44 -6.81
CA MET A 360 6.70 0.06 -7.99
C MET A 360 7.05 -1.43 -8.05
N GLY A 361 6.86 -2.19 -6.97
CA GLY A 361 7.14 -3.64 -6.94
C GLY A 361 8.63 -4.01 -6.80
N PHE A 362 9.52 -3.05 -6.57
CA PHE A 362 10.95 -3.31 -6.34
C PHE A 362 11.49 -2.41 -5.23
N TYR A 363 12.71 -2.71 -4.79
CA TYR A 363 13.45 -1.89 -3.84
C TYR A 363 14.52 -1.08 -4.58
N HIS A 364 14.41 0.24 -4.54
CA HIS A 364 15.48 1.15 -4.99
C HIS A 364 16.52 1.29 -3.87
N GLY A 365 16.05 1.38 -2.62
CA GLY A 365 16.86 1.33 -1.43
C GLY A 365 17.17 -0.09 -0.93
N GLU A 366 17.49 -0.18 0.35
CA GLU A 366 17.74 -1.45 1.03
C GLU A 366 16.45 -2.30 1.11
N HIS A 367 16.55 -3.61 0.85
CA HIS A 367 15.41 -4.53 0.99
C HIS A 367 14.88 -4.55 2.43
N GLU A 368 13.56 -4.63 2.63
CA GLU A 368 12.92 -4.64 3.97
C GLU A 368 13.48 -5.73 4.92
N LEU A 369 13.87 -6.88 4.38
CA LEU A 369 14.43 -8.03 5.11
C LEU A 369 15.96 -8.05 5.15
N ALA A 370 16.66 -7.02 4.65
CA ALA A 370 18.12 -7.00 4.59
C ALA A 370 18.79 -7.11 5.97
N ARG A 371 18.14 -6.54 7.00
CA ARG A 371 18.66 -6.49 8.38
C ARG A 371 18.26 -7.67 9.26
N VAL A 372 17.53 -8.64 8.71
CA VAL A 372 17.11 -9.81 9.48
C VAL A 372 18.32 -10.61 9.93
N ASN A 373 18.33 -11.02 11.21
CA ASN A 373 19.39 -11.85 11.78
C ASN A 373 19.34 -13.27 11.21
N ARG A 374 20.01 -13.47 10.08
CA ARG A 374 19.98 -14.72 9.32
C ARG A 374 20.41 -15.93 10.15
N GLY A 375 21.43 -15.78 11.00
CA GLY A 375 21.94 -16.84 11.86
C GLY A 375 20.89 -17.34 12.87
N LYS A 376 20.19 -16.40 13.53
CA LYS A 376 19.13 -16.71 14.51
C LYS A 376 17.99 -17.53 13.89
N TYR A 377 17.61 -17.21 12.65
CA TYR A 377 16.49 -17.82 11.96
C TYR A 377 16.90 -18.88 10.92
N GLY A 378 18.16 -19.31 10.88
CA GLY A 378 18.64 -20.32 9.93
C GLY A 378 18.38 -19.97 8.46
N ILE A 379 18.43 -18.67 8.13
CA ILE A 379 18.14 -18.15 6.79
C ILE A 379 19.38 -18.30 5.92
N GLY A 380 19.29 -19.15 4.90
CA GLY A 380 20.35 -19.34 3.91
C GLY A 380 20.13 -18.53 2.64
N LYS A 381 21.02 -18.69 1.66
CA LYS A 381 20.86 -18.17 0.30
C LYS A 381 20.39 -19.28 -0.63
N PHE A 382 19.49 -18.96 -1.55
CA PHE A 382 18.99 -19.93 -2.52
C PHE A 382 20.10 -20.45 -3.44
N LEU A 383 20.97 -19.55 -3.93
CA LEU A 383 22.01 -19.91 -4.90
C LEU A 383 23.12 -20.79 -4.30
N ASP A 384 23.33 -20.73 -2.97
CA ASP A 384 24.32 -21.55 -2.26
C ASP A 384 23.86 -23.01 -2.07
N LEU A 385 22.58 -23.28 -2.32
CA LEU A 385 22.02 -24.62 -2.21
C LEU A 385 22.36 -25.46 -3.45
N PRO A 386 22.69 -26.76 -3.29
CA PRO A 386 22.84 -27.68 -4.42
C PRO A 386 21.52 -27.84 -5.19
N GLU A 387 21.62 -28.08 -6.50
CA GLU A 387 20.46 -28.22 -7.39
C GLU A 387 19.73 -29.57 -7.22
N ARG A 388 20.43 -30.60 -6.71
CA ARG A 388 19.88 -31.94 -6.50
C ARG A 388 19.61 -32.18 -5.02
N ASP A 389 18.47 -32.79 -4.74
CA ASP A 389 17.89 -32.97 -3.39
C ASP A 389 18.41 -34.23 -2.65
N GLU A 390 19.63 -34.68 -2.95
CA GLU A 390 20.19 -35.92 -2.38
C GLU A 390 20.73 -35.67 -0.95
N GLY A 391 19.83 -35.68 0.04
CA GLY A 391 20.18 -35.53 1.46
C GLY A 391 20.36 -34.08 1.91
N GLN A 392 19.83 -33.14 1.14
CA GLN A 392 19.93 -31.72 1.44
C GLN A 392 19.19 -31.36 2.74
N LYS A 393 19.88 -30.67 3.64
CA LYS A 393 19.25 -30.09 4.84
C LYS A 393 18.40 -28.89 4.42
N PRO A 394 17.09 -28.88 4.74
CA PRO A 394 16.27 -27.72 4.42
C PRO A 394 16.72 -26.48 5.21
N ILE A 395 16.54 -25.32 4.59
CA ILE A 395 16.87 -24.01 5.17
C ILE A 395 15.63 -23.12 5.23
N ALA A 396 15.71 -22.04 6.00
CA ALA A 396 14.76 -20.95 5.85
C ALA A 396 15.20 -20.02 4.70
N LEU A 397 14.23 -19.49 3.98
CA LEU A 397 14.38 -18.43 3.00
C LEU A 397 13.40 -17.31 3.38
N VAL A 398 13.82 -16.06 3.22
CA VAL A 398 12.95 -14.90 3.43
C VAL A 398 12.88 -14.07 2.17
N GLY A 399 11.72 -13.46 1.93
CA GLY A 399 11.53 -12.59 0.79
C GLY A 399 10.15 -11.95 0.79
N THR A 400 10.01 -10.98 -0.10
CA THR A 400 8.76 -10.28 -0.36
C THR A 400 8.06 -10.93 -1.53
N VAL A 401 6.77 -11.24 -1.38
CA VAL A 401 5.97 -11.76 -2.48
C VAL A 401 5.85 -10.71 -3.58
N ILE A 402 6.30 -11.04 -4.78
CA ILE A 402 6.15 -10.17 -5.97
C ILE A 402 5.13 -10.70 -6.97
N ASP A 403 4.89 -12.01 -6.96
CA ASP A 403 3.96 -12.67 -7.90
C ASP A 403 3.52 -14.05 -7.37
N ARG A 404 2.45 -14.62 -7.94
CA ARG A 404 1.98 -15.98 -7.67
C ARG A 404 1.33 -16.60 -8.90
N ASN A 405 1.40 -17.93 -9.00
CA ASN A 405 0.67 -18.70 -10.00
C ASN A 405 -0.15 -19.79 -9.30
N ASN A 406 -1.47 -19.65 -9.37
CA ASN A 406 -2.41 -20.53 -8.69
C ASN A 406 -2.40 -21.95 -9.28
N SER A 407 -2.42 -22.07 -10.60
CA SER A 407 -2.43 -23.34 -11.33
C SER A 407 -1.17 -24.17 -11.05
N ARG A 408 -0.02 -23.51 -10.94
CA ARG A 408 1.26 -24.15 -10.60
C ARG A 408 1.51 -24.19 -9.10
N HIS A 409 0.67 -23.63 -8.23
CA HIS A 409 0.94 -23.52 -6.78
C HIS A 409 2.34 -22.94 -6.47
N THR A 410 2.74 -21.90 -7.20
CA THR A 410 4.04 -21.25 -7.05
C THR A 410 3.90 -19.81 -6.59
N ILE A 411 4.85 -19.35 -5.78
CA ILE A 411 4.96 -17.96 -5.31
C ILE A 411 6.34 -17.47 -5.68
N THR A 412 6.43 -16.26 -6.21
CA THR A 412 7.72 -15.62 -6.51
C THR A 412 8.11 -14.71 -5.35
N LEU A 413 9.27 -14.97 -4.76
CA LEU A 413 9.83 -14.13 -3.71
C LEU A 413 10.99 -13.31 -4.25
N LEU A 414 10.93 -11.98 -4.05
CA LEU A 414 12.12 -11.14 -4.08
C LEU A 414 12.82 -11.31 -2.73
N THR A 415 13.97 -11.96 -2.73
CA THR A 415 14.82 -12.11 -1.54
C THR A 415 15.92 -11.04 -1.56
N PRO A 416 16.60 -10.76 -0.44
CA PRO A 416 17.76 -9.87 -0.44
C PRO A 416 18.91 -10.31 -1.38
N ASP A 417 18.93 -11.57 -1.83
CA ASP A 417 20.01 -12.14 -2.64
C ASP A 417 19.57 -12.46 -4.08
N GLY A 418 18.28 -12.36 -4.43
CA GLY A 418 17.77 -13.09 -5.59
C GLY A 418 16.26 -13.12 -5.73
N VAL A 419 15.74 -13.23 -6.96
CA VAL A 419 14.37 -13.67 -7.18
C VAL A 419 14.34 -15.20 -7.11
N VAL A 420 13.39 -15.75 -6.36
CA VAL A 420 13.28 -17.19 -6.14
C VAL A 420 11.84 -17.63 -6.31
N ASP A 421 11.64 -18.64 -7.17
CA ASP A 421 10.35 -19.31 -7.32
C ASP A 421 10.17 -20.39 -6.26
N VAL A 422 9.14 -20.25 -5.44
CA VAL A 422 8.81 -21.14 -4.34
C VAL A 422 7.64 -22.04 -4.73
N LYS A 423 7.85 -23.36 -4.76
CA LYS A 423 6.82 -24.37 -5.02
C LYS A 423 6.22 -24.88 -3.71
N ALA A 424 4.92 -24.67 -3.54
CA ALA A 424 4.14 -25.27 -2.47
C ALA A 424 3.38 -26.51 -2.96
N TYR A 425 3.02 -27.41 -2.04
CA TYR A 425 2.05 -28.48 -2.33
C TYR A 425 0.62 -27.96 -2.17
N GLY A 426 -0.31 -28.47 -2.97
CA GLY A 426 -1.63 -27.86 -3.19
C GLY A 426 -2.41 -27.51 -1.90
N SER A 427 -2.46 -28.42 -0.92
CA SER A 427 -3.18 -28.14 0.34
C SER A 427 -2.57 -26.99 1.15
N LEU A 428 -1.23 -26.87 1.18
CA LEU A 428 -0.55 -25.76 1.84
C LEU A 428 -0.77 -24.47 1.07
N TYR A 429 -0.66 -24.52 -0.26
CA TYR A 429 -0.88 -23.35 -1.11
C TYR A 429 -2.28 -22.76 -0.88
N SER A 430 -3.32 -23.58 -0.99
CA SER A 430 -4.71 -23.13 -0.81
C SER A 430 -4.98 -22.57 0.58
N GLN A 431 -4.35 -23.13 1.63
CA GLN A 431 -4.50 -22.63 3.00
C GLN A 431 -4.04 -21.17 3.13
N TYR A 432 -2.84 -20.85 2.66
CA TYR A 432 -2.26 -19.52 2.83
C TYR A 432 -2.63 -18.54 1.72
N ASN A 433 -3.12 -19.04 0.58
CA ASN A 433 -3.66 -18.20 -0.48
C ASN A 433 -5.12 -17.74 -0.21
N SER A 434 -5.83 -18.40 0.70
CA SER A 434 -7.24 -18.12 0.96
C SER A 434 -7.47 -16.72 1.54
N ARG A 435 -8.58 -16.08 1.15
CA ARG A 435 -9.10 -14.85 1.78
C ARG A 435 -10.20 -15.23 2.75
N ILE A 436 -10.02 -14.91 4.04
CA ILE A 436 -10.97 -15.23 5.10
C ILE A 436 -11.81 -13.99 5.39
N SER A 437 -13.13 -14.09 5.24
CA SER A 437 -14.06 -12.99 5.49
C SER A 437 -15.17 -13.38 6.46
N ASN A 438 -15.60 -12.42 7.28
CA ASN A 438 -16.83 -12.52 8.05
C ASN A 438 -17.96 -11.82 7.31
N VAL A 439 -19.17 -12.38 7.40
CA VAL A 439 -20.38 -11.69 6.93
C VAL A 439 -21.19 -11.38 8.18
N ASP A 440 -21.44 -10.11 8.40
CA ASP A 440 -22.31 -9.66 9.49
C ASP A 440 -23.73 -10.22 9.26
N PRO A 441 -24.28 -11.00 10.21
CA PRO A 441 -25.58 -11.64 10.04
C PRO A 441 -26.74 -10.64 9.97
N THR A 442 -26.57 -9.41 10.49
CA THR A 442 -27.59 -8.38 10.53
C THR A 442 -27.46 -7.42 9.34
N THR A 443 -26.25 -6.97 9.03
CA THR A 443 -26.02 -5.96 7.96
C THR A 443 -25.69 -6.58 6.60
N LYS A 444 -25.46 -7.92 6.54
CA LYS A 444 -24.94 -8.65 5.37
C LYS A 444 -23.61 -8.11 4.82
N LYS A 445 -22.95 -7.21 5.55
CA LYS A 445 -21.69 -6.60 5.12
C LYS A 445 -20.56 -7.61 5.29
N LYS A 446 -19.83 -7.85 4.21
CA LYS A 446 -18.62 -8.69 4.21
C LYS A 446 -17.45 -7.86 4.71
N THR A 447 -16.76 -8.34 5.74
CA THR A 447 -15.52 -7.77 6.26
C THR A 447 -14.43 -8.81 6.14
N VAL A 448 -13.28 -8.43 5.60
CA VAL A 448 -12.15 -9.36 5.47
C VAL A 448 -11.44 -9.42 6.82
N ILE A 449 -11.29 -10.64 7.33
CA ILE A 449 -10.61 -10.93 8.60
C ILE A 449 -9.12 -11.20 8.35
N ASP A 450 -8.82 -11.88 7.24
CA ASP A 450 -7.44 -12.25 6.88
C ASP A 450 -7.29 -12.28 5.35
N GLU A 451 -6.45 -11.41 4.82
CA GLU A 451 -6.10 -11.39 3.40
C GLU A 451 -5.16 -12.55 3.04
N SER A 452 -5.05 -12.89 1.75
CA SER A 452 -4.08 -13.89 1.29
C SER A 452 -2.65 -13.51 1.72
N TRP A 453 -1.85 -14.47 2.18
CA TRP A 453 -0.43 -14.24 2.47
C TRP A 453 0.43 -14.24 1.22
N PHE A 454 -0.14 -14.61 0.07
CA PHE A 454 0.55 -14.59 -1.23
C PHE A 454 0.17 -13.36 -2.04
N THR A 455 -0.38 -12.33 -1.38
CA THR A 455 -0.57 -11.00 -1.97
C THR A 455 0.77 -10.29 -2.09
N ARG A 456 0.96 -9.55 -3.19
CA ARG A 456 2.16 -8.75 -3.44
C ARG A 456 2.52 -7.84 -2.26
N GLY A 457 3.80 -7.70 -1.97
CA GLY A 457 4.32 -6.91 -0.85
C GLY A 457 4.29 -7.65 0.50
N THR A 458 3.71 -8.85 0.58
CA THR A 458 3.73 -9.63 1.83
C THR A 458 5.14 -10.17 2.08
N LEU A 459 5.67 -9.92 3.28
CA LEU A 459 6.94 -10.47 3.72
C LEU A 459 6.74 -11.89 4.27
N LEU A 460 7.49 -12.85 3.75
CA LEU A 460 7.38 -14.26 4.15
C LEU A 460 8.73 -14.81 4.62
N ILE A 461 8.65 -15.74 5.58
CA ILE A 461 9.68 -16.74 5.87
C ILE A 461 9.14 -18.11 5.49
N VAL A 462 9.91 -18.85 4.67
CA VAL A 462 9.52 -20.16 4.15
C VAL A 462 10.63 -21.19 4.37
N TYR A 463 10.26 -22.44 4.59
CA TYR A 463 11.21 -23.52 4.88
C TYR A 463 11.19 -24.62 3.81
N GLY A 464 12.35 -24.95 3.25
CA GLY A 464 12.42 -25.82 2.09
C GLY A 464 13.83 -26.13 1.61
N VAL A 465 13.90 -26.75 0.44
CA VAL A 465 15.12 -27.19 -0.25
C VAL A 465 15.15 -26.66 -1.67
N ARG A 466 16.32 -26.61 -2.30
CA ARG A 466 16.41 -26.28 -3.72
C ARG A 466 16.23 -27.57 -4.52
N LYS A 467 15.44 -27.48 -5.59
CA LYS A 467 15.36 -28.51 -6.62
C LYS A 467 15.42 -27.80 -7.96
N GLU A 468 16.49 -28.04 -8.69
CA GLU A 468 16.80 -27.35 -9.94
C GLU A 468 16.78 -25.82 -9.73
N ASN A 469 15.85 -25.13 -10.38
CA ASN A 469 15.70 -23.68 -10.35
C ASN A 469 14.62 -23.19 -9.38
N MET A 470 14.05 -24.08 -8.56
CA MET A 470 12.96 -23.74 -7.64
C MET A 470 13.28 -24.09 -6.19
N PHE A 471 12.66 -23.37 -5.27
CA PHE A 471 12.66 -23.66 -3.84
C PHE A 471 11.41 -24.43 -3.46
N HIS A 472 11.54 -25.70 -3.08
CA HIS A 472 10.44 -26.58 -2.76
C HIS A 472 10.18 -26.63 -1.25
N LEU A 473 8.94 -26.36 -0.86
CA LEU A 473 8.51 -26.50 0.53
C LEU A 473 8.37 -27.98 0.89
N ARG A 474 9.07 -28.40 1.96
CA ARG A 474 9.09 -29.80 2.43
C ARG A 474 7.88 -30.10 3.32
N ARG A 475 7.23 -31.26 3.11
CA ARG A 475 6.19 -31.78 4.01
C ARG A 475 6.77 -32.22 5.35
N GLU A 476 7.96 -32.81 5.31
CA GLU A 476 8.72 -33.24 6.49
C GLU A 476 9.34 -32.01 7.15
N TYR A 477 8.68 -31.57 8.21
CA TYR A 477 9.04 -30.38 8.92
C TYR A 477 9.93 -30.70 10.12
N SER A 478 11.12 -30.12 10.18
CA SER A 478 12.12 -30.40 11.21
C SER A 478 11.74 -29.89 12.62
N GLY A 479 10.63 -29.15 12.74
CA GLY A 479 10.20 -28.53 14.00
C GLY A 479 11.04 -27.33 14.44
N LYS A 480 11.98 -26.86 13.59
CA LYS A 480 12.84 -25.70 13.90
C LYS A 480 12.08 -24.37 14.00
N PHE A 481 10.93 -24.25 13.35
CA PHE A 481 10.00 -23.14 13.56
C PHE A 481 8.63 -23.72 13.94
N PRO A 482 7.59 -22.91 14.13
CA PRO A 482 6.23 -23.41 14.32
C PRO A 482 5.58 -24.00 13.06
N LYS A 483 5.76 -23.38 11.88
CA LYS A 483 5.22 -23.86 10.59
C LYS A 483 6.16 -23.60 9.40
N ILE A 484 5.85 -24.24 8.26
CA ILE A 484 6.64 -24.17 7.01
C ILE A 484 6.61 -22.77 6.38
N ILE A 485 5.50 -22.04 6.55
CA ILE A 485 5.31 -20.66 6.08
C ILE A 485 4.95 -19.80 7.29
N GLY A 486 5.61 -18.66 7.42
CA GLY A 486 5.25 -17.58 8.35
C GLY A 486 5.19 -16.24 7.63
N ARG A 487 4.22 -15.42 7.99
CA ARG A 487 4.14 -14.02 7.57
C ARG A 487 4.95 -13.17 8.53
N ILE A 488 5.88 -12.38 8.02
CA ILE A 488 6.66 -11.43 8.81
C ILE A 488 5.86 -10.13 8.89
N ASN A 489 5.52 -9.72 10.10
CA ASN A 489 4.77 -8.48 10.33
C ASN A 489 5.70 -7.29 10.52
N GLU A 490 6.82 -7.51 11.19
CA GLU A 490 7.78 -6.46 11.53
C GLU A 490 9.20 -7.02 11.59
N VAL A 491 10.18 -6.18 11.21
CA VAL A 491 11.61 -6.40 11.43
C VAL A 491 12.09 -5.35 12.44
N HIS A 492 12.53 -5.79 13.60
CA HIS A 492 13.02 -4.91 14.65
C HIS A 492 14.46 -4.46 14.37
N SER A 493 14.86 -3.37 15.04
CA SER A 493 16.19 -2.76 14.85
C SER A 493 17.39 -3.67 15.18
N ASP A 494 17.20 -4.68 16.01
CA ASP A 494 18.22 -5.69 16.37
C ASP A 494 18.27 -6.89 15.38
N GLY A 495 17.49 -6.82 14.31
CA GLY A 495 17.37 -7.86 13.28
C GLY A 495 16.45 -9.02 13.67
N THR A 496 15.74 -8.93 14.80
CA THR A 496 14.71 -9.91 15.13
C THR A 496 13.41 -9.63 14.36
N ILE A 497 12.64 -10.67 14.10
CA ILE A 497 11.39 -10.59 13.33
C ILE A 497 10.19 -11.05 14.16
N ASP A 498 9.09 -10.32 14.02
CA ASP A 498 7.77 -10.76 14.46
C ASP A 498 7.11 -11.59 13.34
N VAL A 499 6.74 -12.82 13.65
CA VAL A 499 6.26 -13.80 12.67
C VAL A 499 4.94 -14.40 13.10
N GLN A 500 3.92 -14.18 12.26
CA GLN A 500 2.64 -14.84 12.35
C GLN A 500 2.70 -16.18 11.60
N TYR A 501 2.48 -17.29 12.32
CA TYR A 501 2.41 -18.64 11.73
C TYR A 501 0.98 -19.17 11.57
N SER A 502 -0.01 -18.54 12.17
CA SER A 502 -1.41 -18.96 12.07
C SER A 502 -2.25 -17.89 11.38
N ARG A 503 -3.08 -18.34 10.43
CA ARG A 503 -4.12 -17.54 9.80
C ARG A 503 -5.09 -17.04 10.88
N ASN A 504 -5.59 -15.82 10.74
CA ASN A 504 -6.64 -15.31 11.62
C ASN A 504 -7.95 -16.03 11.26
N THR A 505 -8.45 -16.82 12.20
CA THR A 505 -9.73 -17.52 12.06
C THR A 505 -10.82 -16.80 12.84
N LYS A 506 -12.08 -17.15 12.56
CA LYS A 506 -13.23 -16.73 13.35
C LYS A 506 -13.12 -17.20 14.80
#